data_AF-A0A956KTN1-F1
#
_entry.id   AF-A0A956KTN1-F1
#
_cell.length_a   1.000
_cell.length_b   1.000
_cell.length_c   1.000
_cell.angle_alpha   90.00
_cell.angle_beta   90.00
_cell.angle_gamma   90.00
#
_symmetry.space_group_name_H-M   'P 1'
#
loop_
_entity.id
_entity.type
_entity.pdbx_description
1 polymer ?
#
loop_
_entity_poly.entity_id
_entity_poly.type
_entity_poly.pdbx_seq_one_letter_code
_entity_poly.pdbx_strand_id
1 'polypeptide(L)'
;LLDWLRRHGEVFGLDPPRGQARFLARHGEAGRDRAAVFAAQGATDLDAGFEAKAVLARWGDAGARRELEAALDYAPVFAAAAHEAWFAVYGGSDWDRLSAGRDDPALADRTWSILCTAEPDWLAELTRTLERVPVPEREAWARFIVDRLRRQLPAAFVVGAISADHGVLARLLPAAFSTLVQECLGPAATPDRLSVDLLAWLGEHRPMQGLALARAHLDSPHWGLRQAAEMTLSKAGAGAIG
;
A
#
# COMPACT_ATOMS: atom_id res chain seq x y z
N LEU A 1 6.58 -2.42 -24.05
CA LEU A 1 5.97 -3.56 -23.32
C LEU A 1 4.59 -3.92 -23.85
N LEU A 2 3.63 -2.98 -23.92
CA LEU A 2 2.28 -3.24 -24.47
C LEU A 2 2.27 -3.88 -25.86
N ASP A 3 3.02 -3.31 -26.81
CA ASP A 3 3.09 -3.86 -28.18
C ASP A 3 3.77 -5.23 -28.24
N TRP A 4 4.57 -5.57 -27.23
CA TRP A 4 5.16 -6.89 -27.12
C TRP A 4 4.14 -7.90 -26.57
N LEU A 5 3.38 -7.54 -25.53
CA LEU A 5 2.29 -8.35 -24.97
C LEU A 5 1.20 -8.64 -26.03
N ARG A 6 0.84 -7.63 -26.85
CA ARG A 6 -0.15 -7.78 -27.93
C ARG A 6 0.32 -8.73 -29.04
N ARG A 7 1.63 -8.73 -29.34
CA ARG A 7 2.23 -9.58 -30.39
C ARG A 7 2.48 -11.02 -29.94
N HIS A 8 2.49 -11.28 -28.64
CA HIS A 8 2.79 -12.58 -28.05
C HIS A 8 1.68 -13.01 -27.06
N GLY A 9 0.43 -12.73 -27.41
CA GLY A 9 -0.72 -13.00 -26.53
C GLY A 9 -0.82 -14.48 -26.15
N GLU A 10 -0.39 -15.38 -27.03
CA GLU A 10 -0.32 -16.83 -26.76
C GLU A 10 0.61 -17.21 -25.60
N VAL A 11 1.65 -16.42 -25.30
CA VAL A 11 2.63 -16.71 -24.23
C VAL A 11 2.01 -16.55 -22.84
N PHE A 12 1.01 -15.67 -22.72
CA PHE A 12 0.30 -15.40 -21.46
C PHE A 12 -1.14 -15.92 -21.47
N GLY A 13 -1.63 -16.41 -22.61
CA GLY A 13 -3.00 -16.88 -22.77
C GLY A 13 -3.30 -18.20 -22.05
N LEU A 14 -2.27 -18.97 -21.66
CA LEU A 14 -2.43 -20.23 -20.94
C LEU A 14 -2.53 -20.03 -19.42
N ASP A 15 -1.70 -19.15 -18.85
CA ASP A 15 -1.71 -18.84 -17.42
C ASP A 15 -1.11 -17.45 -17.15
N PRO A 16 -1.92 -16.38 -17.21
CA PRO A 16 -1.41 -15.03 -17.08
C PRO A 16 -1.02 -14.70 -15.63
N PRO A 17 0.14 -14.07 -15.40
CA PRO A 17 0.59 -13.71 -14.05
C PRO A 17 -0.24 -12.59 -13.44
N ARG A 18 -0.28 -12.59 -12.10
CA ARG A 18 -0.77 -11.46 -11.31
C ARG A 18 -0.09 -10.15 -11.74
N GLY A 19 -0.86 -9.06 -11.81
CA GLY A 19 -0.41 -7.76 -12.26
C GLY A 19 -0.57 -7.50 -13.76
N GLN A 20 -0.75 -8.54 -14.59
CA GLN A 20 -0.96 -8.36 -16.03
C GLN A 20 -2.27 -7.62 -16.33
N ALA A 21 -3.38 -8.03 -15.71
CA ALA A 21 -4.67 -7.41 -15.95
C ALA A 21 -4.65 -5.95 -15.50
N ARG A 22 -4.04 -5.67 -14.34
CA ARG A 22 -3.87 -4.31 -13.83
C ARG A 22 -2.98 -3.44 -14.71
N PHE A 23 -1.91 -4.01 -15.26
CA PHE A 23 -1.05 -3.32 -16.22
C PHE A 23 -1.83 -2.91 -17.48
N LEU A 24 -2.65 -3.82 -18.03
CA LEU A 24 -3.52 -3.52 -19.17
C LEU A 24 -4.62 -2.52 -18.82
N ALA A 25 -5.16 -2.55 -17.60
CA ALA A 25 -6.12 -1.55 -17.12
C ALA A 25 -5.52 -0.14 -17.07
N ARG A 26 -4.25 -0.02 -16.67
CA ARG A 26 -3.55 1.27 -16.51
C ARG A 26 -3.00 1.83 -17.82
N HIS A 27 -2.51 0.97 -18.71
CA HIS A 27 -1.74 1.41 -19.87
C HIS A 27 -2.33 0.95 -21.21
N GLY A 28 -3.27 0.02 -21.20
CA GLY A 28 -3.96 -0.49 -22.39
C GLY A 28 -5.23 0.27 -22.73
N GLU A 29 -5.93 -0.23 -23.74
CA GLU A 29 -7.21 0.28 -24.21
C GLU A 29 -8.27 -0.82 -24.08
N ALA A 30 -9.37 -0.54 -23.38
CA ALA A 30 -10.43 -1.52 -23.12
C ALA A 30 -10.95 -2.18 -24.41
N GLY A 31 -11.10 -1.43 -25.51
CA GLY A 31 -11.58 -1.98 -26.78
C GLY A 31 -10.64 -2.99 -27.44
N ARG A 32 -9.34 -2.94 -27.15
CA ARG A 32 -8.31 -3.80 -27.76
C ARG A 32 -7.83 -4.90 -26.82
N ASP A 33 -7.70 -4.59 -25.53
CA ASP A 33 -7.02 -5.45 -24.56
C ASP A 33 -8.01 -6.27 -23.70
N ARG A 34 -9.33 -6.06 -23.85
CA ARG A 34 -10.37 -6.79 -23.09
C ARG A 34 -10.32 -8.30 -23.26
N ALA A 35 -10.02 -8.81 -24.45
CA ALA A 35 -9.92 -10.26 -24.67
C ALA A 35 -8.80 -10.89 -23.85
N ALA A 36 -7.65 -10.21 -23.72
CA ALA A 36 -6.52 -10.68 -22.91
C ALA A 36 -6.87 -10.68 -21.42
N VAL A 37 -7.55 -9.63 -20.93
CA VAL A 37 -8.04 -9.59 -19.54
C VAL A 37 -9.12 -10.65 -19.31
N PHE A 38 -10.01 -10.88 -20.27
CA PHE A 38 -11.05 -11.90 -20.18
C PHE A 38 -10.45 -13.31 -20.04
N ALA A 39 -9.45 -13.63 -20.86
CA ALA A 39 -8.71 -14.89 -20.74
C ALA A 39 -8.05 -15.06 -19.37
N ALA A 40 -7.57 -13.97 -18.78
CA ALA A 40 -6.92 -13.98 -17.48
C ALA A 40 -7.82 -14.34 -16.29
N GLN A 41 -9.14 -14.36 -16.46
CA GLN A 41 -10.04 -14.86 -15.43
C GLN A 41 -9.84 -16.35 -15.12
N GLY A 42 -9.27 -17.11 -16.06
CA GLY A 42 -8.98 -18.53 -15.95
C GLY A 42 -7.56 -18.86 -15.48
N ALA A 43 -6.80 -17.87 -14.99
CA ALA A 43 -5.47 -18.10 -14.42
C ALA A 43 -5.51 -19.14 -13.29
N THR A 44 -4.43 -19.92 -13.16
CA THR A 44 -4.28 -20.91 -12.08
C THR A 44 -4.08 -20.22 -10.72
N ASP A 45 -3.44 -19.05 -10.74
CA ASP A 45 -3.35 -18.15 -9.59
C ASP A 45 -4.70 -17.43 -9.38
N LEU A 46 -5.32 -17.71 -8.22
CA LEU A 46 -6.58 -17.09 -7.81
C LEU A 46 -6.49 -15.55 -7.75
N ASP A 47 -5.36 -15.00 -7.30
CA ASP A 47 -5.19 -13.55 -7.20
C ASP A 47 -5.18 -12.91 -8.60
N ALA A 48 -4.53 -13.56 -9.57
CA ALA A 48 -4.52 -13.12 -10.96
C ALA A 48 -5.93 -13.21 -11.59
N GLY A 49 -6.64 -14.31 -11.32
CA GLY A 49 -8.01 -14.52 -11.80
C GLY A 49 -9.02 -13.49 -11.26
N PHE A 50 -8.92 -13.12 -9.98
CA PHE A 50 -9.78 -12.08 -9.39
C PHE A 50 -9.36 -10.66 -9.78
N GLU A 51 -8.06 -10.38 -9.95
CA GLU A 51 -7.58 -9.13 -10.53
C GLU A 51 -8.21 -8.90 -11.92
N ALA A 52 -8.23 -9.93 -12.77
CA ALA A 52 -8.85 -9.86 -14.09
C ALA A 52 -10.36 -9.56 -14.01
N LYS A 53 -11.09 -10.23 -13.10
CA LYS A 53 -12.53 -9.97 -12.86
C LYS A 53 -12.76 -8.52 -12.43
N ALA A 54 -11.94 -7.99 -11.53
CA ALA A 54 -12.03 -6.61 -11.07
C ALA A 54 -11.78 -5.58 -12.19
N VAL A 55 -10.80 -5.83 -13.06
CA VAL A 55 -10.56 -4.97 -14.23
C VAL A 55 -11.74 -4.99 -15.20
N LEU A 56 -12.29 -6.18 -15.51
CA LEU A 56 -13.46 -6.30 -16.38
C LEU A 56 -14.68 -5.59 -15.79
N ALA A 57 -14.92 -5.76 -14.49
CA ALA A 57 -15.97 -5.07 -13.77
C ALA A 57 -15.81 -3.55 -13.86
N ARG A 58 -14.58 -3.04 -13.72
CA ARG A 58 -14.25 -1.61 -13.90
C ARG A 58 -14.49 -1.12 -15.34
N TRP A 59 -14.30 -1.99 -16.33
CA TRP A 59 -14.67 -1.76 -17.73
C TRP A 59 -16.14 -2.09 -18.06
N GLY A 60 -17.01 -2.18 -17.05
CA GLY A 60 -18.45 -2.33 -17.23
C GLY A 60 -18.97 -3.75 -17.46
N ASP A 61 -18.16 -4.79 -17.19
CA ASP A 61 -18.64 -6.17 -17.23
C ASP A 61 -19.50 -6.52 -16.01
N ALA A 62 -20.82 -6.61 -16.21
CA ALA A 62 -21.76 -6.95 -15.14
C ALA A 62 -21.69 -8.42 -14.70
N GLY A 63 -21.16 -9.32 -15.53
CA GLY A 63 -20.91 -10.72 -15.16
C GLY A 63 -19.74 -10.81 -14.19
N ALA A 64 -18.60 -10.25 -14.59
CA ALA A 64 -17.38 -10.24 -13.78
C ALA A 64 -17.61 -9.53 -12.43
N ARG A 65 -18.38 -8.43 -12.43
CA ARG A 65 -18.75 -7.73 -11.18
C ARG A 65 -19.53 -8.64 -10.23
N ARG A 66 -20.56 -9.34 -10.72
CA ARG A 66 -21.38 -10.23 -9.87
C ARG A 66 -20.58 -11.41 -9.31
N GLU A 67 -19.71 -12.01 -10.12
CA GLU A 67 -18.83 -13.08 -9.65
C GLU A 67 -17.85 -12.58 -8.59
N LEU A 68 -17.29 -11.39 -8.78
CA LEU A 68 -16.40 -10.76 -7.80
C LEU A 68 -17.13 -10.46 -6.49
N GLU A 69 -18.33 -9.87 -6.55
CA GLU A 69 -19.18 -9.60 -5.37
C GLU A 69 -19.54 -10.90 -4.64
N ALA A 70 -19.97 -11.93 -5.36
CA ALA A 70 -20.34 -13.22 -4.76
C ALA A 70 -19.15 -13.92 -4.09
N ALA A 71 -17.95 -13.77 -4.63
CA ALA A 71 -16.75 -14.39 -4.07
C ALA A 71 -16.33 -13.79 -2.72
N LEU A 72 -16.73 -12.55 -2.39
CA LEU A 72 -16.44 -11.91 -1.11
C LEU A 72 -17.03 -12.67 0.09
N ASP A 73 -18.10 -13.43 -0.14
CA ASP A 73 -18.83 -14.18 0.90
C ASP A 73 -18.70 -15.70 0.73
N TYR A 74 -17.75 -16.17 -0.10
CA TYR A 74 -17.53 -17.59 -0.37
C TYR A 74 -16.49 -18.21 0.60
N ALA A 75 -15.82 -19.29 0.19
CA ALA A 75 -14.78 -19.93 0.99
C ALA A 75 -13.57 -18.99 1.21
N PRO A 76 -12.86 -19.09 2.36
CA PRO A 76 -11.87 -18.08 2.80
C PRO A 76 -10.79 -17.71 1.78
N VAL A 77 -10.28 -18.70 1.03
CA VAL A 77 -9.22 -18.47 0.03
C VAL A 77 -9.72 -17.59 -1.12
N PHE A 78 -10.97 -17.76 -1.55
CA PHE A 78 -11.59 -16.95 -2.59
C PHE A 78 -11.97 -15.57 -2.06
N ALA A 79 -12.50 -15.50 -0.84
CA ALA A 79 -12.86 -14.24 -0.19
C ALA A 79 -11.65 -13.32 -0.04
N ALA A 80 -10.47 -13.86 0.33
CA ALA A 80 -9.24 -13.08 0.46
C ALA A 80 -8.76 -12.47 -0.87
N ALA A 81 -8.73 -13.28 -1.95
CA ALA A 81 -8.35 -12.81 -3.28
C ALA A 81 -9.37 -11.81 -3.86
N ALA A 82 -10.66 -12.09 -3.67
CA ALA A 82 -11.75 -11.19 -4.06
C ALA A 82 -11.72 -9.87 -3.28
N HIS A 83 -11.43 -9.90 -1.98
CA HIS A 83 -11.31 -8.71 -1.13
C HIS A 83 -10.24 -7.75 -1.65
N GLU A 84 -9.04 -8.28 -1.95
CA GLU A 84 -7.97 -7.47 -2.52
C GLU A 84 -8.33 -6.91 -3.91
N ALA A 85 -8.88 -7.74 -4.79
CA ALA A 85 -9.28 -7.30 -6.13
C ALA A 85 -10.42 -6.25 -6.10
N TRP A 86 -11.40 -6.42 -5.21
CA TRP A 86 -12.53 -5.51 -5.04
C TRP A 86 -12.08 -4.10 -4.64
N PHE A 87 -11.22 -3.98 -3.62
CA PHE A 87 -10.81 -2.68 -3.12
C PHE A 87 -9.63 -2.08 -3.90
N ALA A 88 -8.59 -2.85 -4.19
CA ALA A 88 -7.37 -2.31 -4.80
C ALA A 88 -7.50 -2.09 -6.33
N VAL A 89 -8.30 -2.91 -7.02
CA VAL A 89 -8.35 -2.94 -8.50
C VAL A 89 -9.66 -2.39 -9.04
N TYR A 90 -10.79 -2.90 -8.56
CA TYR A 90 -12.12 -2.43 -8.98
C TYR A 90 -12.41 -1.03 -8.41
N GLY A 91 -12.05 -0.80 -7.14
CA GLY A 91 -12.29 0.46 -6.44
C GLY A 91 -13.63 0.50 -5.72
N GLY A 92 -14.05 -0.62 -5.13
CA GLY A 92 -15.28 -0.72 -4.35
C GLY A 92 -15.32 0.26 -3.17
N SER A 93 -16.53 0.69 -2.80
CA SER A 93 -16.78 1.72 -1.77
C SER A 93 -17.45 1.16 -0.50
N ASP A 94 -17.40 -0.16 -0.30
CA ASP A 94 -17.94 -0.82 0.89
C ASP A 94 -16.95 -0.70 2.06
N TRP A 95 -16.95 0.47 2.69
CA TRP A 95 -15.98 0.82 3.74
C TRP A 95 -16.15 -0.01 5.01
N ASP A 96 -17.37 -0.42 5.34
CA ASP A 96 -17.63 -1.27 6.49
C ASP A 96 -16.98 -2.65 6.29
N ARG A 97 -17.06 -3.19 5.07
CA ARG A 97 -16.37 -4.44 4.72
C ARG A 97 -14.85 -4.29 4.70
N LEU A 98 -14.33 -3.13 4.30
CA LEU A 98 -12.89 -2.85 4.39
C LEU A 98 -12.42 -2.79 5.86
N SER A 99 -13.19 -2.12 6.73
CA SER A 99 -12.93 -2.09 8.18
C SER A 99 -13.06 -3.47 8.82
N ALA A 100 -14.02 -4.30 8.39
CA ALA A 100 -14.11 -5.68 8.84
C ALA A 100 -12.85 -6.49 8.44
N GLY A 101 -12.31 -6.26 7.23
CA GLY A 101 -11.06 -6.87 6.78
C GLY A 101 -9.83 -6.46 7.61
N ARG A 102 -9.79 -5.22 8.10
CA ARG A 102 -8.77 -4.73 9.06
C ARG A 102 -8.78 -5.57 10.34
N ASP A 103 -9.97 -5.86 10.86
CA ASP A 103 -10.17 -6.50 12.15
C ASP A 103 -10.11 -8.05 12.08
N ASP A 104 -10.25 -8.63 10.89
CA ASP A 104 -10.12 -10.06 10.63
C ASP A 104 -8.65 -10.47 10.40
N PRO A 105 -8.05 -11.31 11.27
CA PRO A 105 -6.69 -11.80 11.08
C PRO A 105 -6.43 -12.48 9.73
N ALA A 106 -7.42 -13.12 9.12
CA ALA A 106 -7.31 -13.79 7.83
C ALA A 106 -7.22 -12.81 6.65
N LEU A 107 -7.77 -11.59 6.81
CA LEU A 107 -7.81 -10.57 5.77
C LEU A 107 -6.84 -9.41 6.04
N ALA A 108 -6.36 -9.25 7.27
CA ALA A 108 -5.56 -8.12 7.69
C ALA A 108 -4.28 -7.91 6.83
N ASP A 109 -3.65 -8.97 6.32
CA ASP A 109 -2.51 -8.88 5.40
C ASP A 109 -2.94 -8.39 4.00
N ARG A 110 -4.12 -8.83 3.54
CA ARG A 110 -4.73 -8.39 2.28
C ARG A 110 -5.20 -6.94 2.38
N THR A 111 -5.80 -6.54 3.49
CA THR A 111 -6.18 -5.14 3.77
C THR A 111 -4.95 -4.23 3.79
N TRP A 112 -3.83 -4.68 4.37
CA TRP A 112 -2.57 -3.94 4.24
C TRP A 112 -2.10 -3.81 2.78
N SER A 113 -2.12 -4.90 2.01
CA SER A 113 -1.77 -4.88 0.58
C SER A 113 -2.66 -3.93 -0.24
N ILE A 114 -3.96 -3.86 0.08
CA ILE A 114 -4.89 -2.90 -0.52
C ILE A 114 -4.39 -1.47 -0.27
N LEU A 115 -4.10 -1.10 0.98
CA LEU A 115 -3.65 0.26 1.31
C LEU A 115 -2.33 0.63 0.61
N CYS A 116 -1.41 -0.32 0.45
CA CYS A 116 -0.13 -0.10 -0.22
C CYS A 116 -0.24 0.01 -1.74
N THR A 117 -1.18 -0.71 -2.36
CA THR A 117 -1.20 -0.87 -3.82
C THR A 117 -2.38 -0.18 -4.50
N ALA A 118 -3.39 0.29 -3.77
CA ALA A 118 -4.58 0.91 -4.34
C ALA A 118 -4.25 2.13 -5.23
N GLU A 119 -5.14 2.41 -6.18
CA GLU A 119 -4.99 3.55 -7.08
C GLU A 119 -5.08 4.90 -6.31
N PRO A 120 -4.34 5.94 -6.74
CA PRO A 120 -4.33 7.24 -6.06
C PRO A 120 -5.72 7.85 -5.82
N ASP A 121 -6.62 7.77 -6.80
CA ASP A 121 -7.97 8.34 -6.71
C ASP A 121 -8.82 7.61 -5.66
N TRP A 122 -8.68 6.29 -5.57
CA TRP A 122 -9.37 5.49 -4.55
C TRP A 122 -8.81 5.79 -3.16
N LEU A 123 -7.49 5.93 -3.02
CA LEU A 123 -6.88 6.35 -1.76
C LEU A 123 -7.35 7.75 -1.35
N ALA A 124 -7.54 8.67 -2.29
CA ALA A 124 -8.07 10.00 -1.99
C ALA A 124 -9.53 9.97 -1.51
N GLU A 125 -10.37 9.09 -2.08
CA GLU A 125 -11.73 8.86 -1.56
C GLU A 125 -11.68 8.20 -0.17
N LEU A 126 -10.80 7.23 0.05
CA LEU A 126 -10.61 6.60 1.35
C LEU A 126 -10.19 7.64 2.41
N THR A 127 -9.22 8.51 2.10
CA THR A 127 -8.82 9.62 3.01
C THR A 127 -10.02 10.48 3.37
N ARG A 128 -10.79 10.95 2.37
CA ARG A 128 -12.00 11.76 2.61
C ARG A 128 -13.04 11.00 3.42
N THR A 129 -13.14 9.69 3.27
CA THR A 129 -14.07 8.85 4.04
C THR A 129 -13.61 8.74 5.48
N LEU A 130 -12.33 8.46 5.73
CA LEU A 130 -11.75 8.37 7.07
C LEU A 130 -11.85 9.71 7.83
N GLU A 131 -11.78 10.84 7.16
CA GLU A 131 -12.02 12.16 7.79
C GLU A 131 -13.45 12.30 8.36
N ARG A 132 -14.42 11.58 7.79
CA ARG A 132 -15.85 11.65 8.14
C ARG A 132 -16.27 10.60 9.17
N VAL A 133 -15.50 9.52 9.38
CA VAL A 133 -15.84 8.49 10.39
C VAL A 133 -15.53 8.96 11.82
N PRO A 134 -16.16 8.38 12.85
CA PRO A 134 -15.91 8.71 14.24
C PRO A 134 -14.44 8.56 14.66
N VAL A 135 -14.01 9.34 15.66
CA VAL A 135 -12.64 9.31 16.20
C VAL A 135 -12.15 7.88 16.53
N PRO A 136 -12.93 7.02 17.22
CA PRO A 136 -12.46 5.67 17.55
C PRO A 136 -12.12 4.81 16.33
N GLU A 137 -12.88 4.97 15.23
CA GLU A 137 -12.65 4.23 13.98
C GLU A 137 -11.38 4.72 13.28
N ARG A 138 -11.14 6.04 13.26
CA ARG A 138 -9.87 6.60 12.78
C ARG A 138 -8.67 6.10 13.59
N GLU A 139 -8.80 6.04 14.91
CA GLU A 139 -7.76 5.53 15.80
C GLU A 139 -7.50 4.04 15.57
N ALA A 140 -8.54 3.25 15.31
CA ALA A 140 -8.39 1.83 14.97
C ALA A 140 -7.59 1.65 13.66
N TRP A 141 -7.90 2.45 12.62
CA TRP A 141 -7.11 2.49 11.39
C TRP A 141 -5.66 2.93 11.61
N ALA A 142 -5.43 3.96 12.44
CA ALA A 142 -4.09 4.41 12.77
C ALA A 142 -3.27 3.30 13.46
N ARG A 143 -3.85 2.64 14.47
CA ARG A 143 -3.22 1.52 15.19
C ARG A 143 -2.88 0.38 14.23
N PHE A 144 -3.84 -0.04 13.40
CA PHE A 144 -3.61 -1.07 12.40
C PHE A 144 -2.43 -0.75 11.47
N ILE A 145 -2.38 0.46 10.91
CA ILE A 145 -1.30 0.87 10.01
C ILE A 145 0.05 0.89 10.75
N VAL A 146 0.09 1.46 11.96
CA VAL A 146 1.33 1.51 12.76
C VAL A 146 1.82 0.11 13.13
N ASP A 147 0.93 -0.81 13.49
CA ASP A 147 1.28 -2.20 13.76
C ASP A 147 1.86 -2.89 12.53
N ARG A 148 1.31 -2.61 11.34
CA ARG A 148 1.84 -3.12 10.06
C ARG A 148 3.21 -2.55 9.73
N LEU A 149 3.43 -1.25 9.94
CA LEU A 149 4.75 -0.64 9.79
C LEU A 149 5.77 -1.28 10.74
N ARG A 150 5.40 -1.51 12.00
CA ARG A 150 6.28 -2.16 12.99
C ARG A 150 6.65 -3.59 12.60
N ARG A 151 5.72 -4.36 12.01
CA ARG A 151 5.98 -5.73 11.53
C ARG A 151 6.95 -5.80 10.34
N GLN A 152 7.10 -4.72 9.57
CA GLN A 152 8.06 -4.66 8.47
C GLN A 152 9.51 -4.51 8.95
N LEU A 153 9.69 -4.07 10.20
CA LEU A 153 10.99 -3.90 10.81
C LEU A 153 11.43 -5.25 11.40
N PRO A 154 12.46 -5.91 10.84
CA PRO A 154 12.98 -7.11 11.48
C PRO A 154 13.53 -6.76 12.87
N ALA A 155 13.27 -7.63 13.85
CA ALA A 155 13.69 -7.46 15.25
C ALA A 155 15.23 -7.43 15.44
N ALA A 156 15.99 -7.79 14.40
CA ALA A 156 17.45 -7.68 14.35
C ALA A 156 17.86 -6.95 13.06
N PHE A 157 19.04 -6.33 13.07
CA PHE A 157 19.67 -5.69 11.90
C PHE A 157 19.97 -6.72 10.81
N VAL A 158 18.92 -7.17 10.10
CA VAL A 158 19.01 -8.15 9.02
C VAL A 158 19.25 -7.41 7.70
N VAL A 159 20.27 -7.85 6.98
CA VAL A 159 20.53 -7.43 5.59
C VAL A 159 19.34 -7.86 4.73
N GLY A 160 18.68 -6.91 4.06
CA GLY A 160 17.44 -7.14 3.30
C GLY A 160 16.15 -6.64 3.99
N ALA A 161 16.26 -5.94 5.12
CA ALA A 161 15.14 -5.24 5.74
C ALA A 161 14.45 -4.30 4.73
N ILE A 162 13.13 -4.46 4.57
CA ILE A 162 12.32 -3.56 3.76
C ILE A 162 12.02 -2.34 4.62
N SER A 163 12.35 -1.14 4.11
CA SER A 163 12.01 0.11 4.79
C SER A 163 10.49 0.22 4.96
N ALA A 164 10.03 0.63 6.14
CA ALA A 164 8.61 0.80 6.38
C ALA A 164 8.03 1.91 5.48
N ASP A 165 6.95 1.62 4.75
CA ASP A 165 6.27 2.60 3.88
C ASP A 165 5.32 3.49 4.70
N HIS A 166 5.91 4.52 5.30
CA HIS A 166 5.18 5.53 6.07
C HIS A 166 4.24 6.38 5.20
N GLY A 167 4.33 6.30 3.87
CA GLY A 167 3.51 7.05 2.93
C GLY A 167 2.02 6.75 3.07
N VAL A 168 1.67 5.50 3.41
CA VAL A 168 0.28 5.09 3.65
C VAL A 168 -0.32 5.88 4.81
N LEU A 169 0.33 5.88 5.98
CA LEU A 169 -0.15 6.62 7.16
C LEU A 169 -0.16 8.13 6.92
N ALA A 170 0.91 8.65 6.32
CA ALA A 170 1.08 10.07 6.04
C ALA A 170 0.01 10.63 5.11
N ARG A 171 -0.53 9.81 4.20
CA ARG A 171 -1.58 10.17 3.24
C ARG A 171 -2.99 9.93 3.78
N LEU A 172 -3.23 8.79 4.42
CA LEU A 172 -4.57 8.41 4.88
C LEU A 172 -4.98 9.09 6.18
N LEU A 173 -4.05 9.26 7.12
CA LEU A 173 -4.32 9.79 8.46
C LEU A 173 -3.24 10.82 8.88
N PRO A 174 -3.21 12.03 8.26
CA PRO A 174 -2.13 13.00 8.49
C PRO A 174 -1.97 13.44 9.96
N ALA A 175 -3.08 13.52 10.71
CA ALA A 175 -3.04 13.82 12.13
C ALA A 175 -2.35 12.71 12.94
N ALA A 176 -2.72 11.44 12.69
CA ALA A 176 -2.09 10.29 13.33
C ALA A 176 -0.60 10.15 12.94
N PHE A 177 -0.26 10.45 11.68
CA PHE A 177 1.14 10.54 11.25
C PHE A 177 1.92 11.59 12.03
N SER A 178 1.32 12.76 12.26
CA SER A 178 1.96 13.84 13.04
C SER A 178 2.18 13.42 14.49
N THR A 179 1.22 12.71 15.08
CA THR A 179 1.37 12.09 16.40
C THR A 179 2.52 11.09 16.43
N LEU A 180 2.59 10.17 15.44
CA LEU A 180 3.68 9.20 15.34
C LEU A 180 5.06 9.90 15.25
N VAL A 181 5.17 10.99 14.48
CA VAL A 181 6.41 11.78 14.41
C VAL A 181 6.79 12.34 15.79
N GLN A 182 5.84 12.84 16.57
CA GLN A 182 6.13 13.33 17.93
C GLN A 182 6.51 12.19 18.88
N GLU A 183 5.83 11.06 18.82
CA GLU A 183 6.11 9.89 19.65
C GLU A 183 7.48 9.27 19.37
N CYS A 184 7.88 9.23 18.09
CA CYS A 184 9.13 8.60 17.67
C CYS A 184 10.34 9.55 17.67
N LEU A 185 10.13 10.84 17.35
CA LEU A 185 11.20 11.81 17.07
C LEU A 185 11.07 13.12 17.88
N GLY A 186 10.10 13.21 18.78
CA GLY A 186 9.94 14.37 19.67
C GLY A 186 11.01 14.43 20.78
N PRO A 187 11.14 15.56 21.48
CA PRO A 187 12.17 15.75 22.52
C PRO A 187 12.11 14.77 23.69
N ALA A 188 10.91 14.26 24.00
CA ALA A 188 10.67 13.29 25.07
C ALA A 188 10.56 11.84 24.56
N ALA A 189 10.75 11.61 23.26
CA ALA A 189 10.66 10.29 22.66
C ALA A 189 11.77 9.36 23.17
N THR A 190 11.47 8.07 23.28
CA THR A 190 12.49 7.02 23.42
C THR A 190 12.67 6.36 22.05
N PRO A 191 13.74 6.68 21.29
CA PRO A 191 13.86 6.21 19.93
C PRO A 191 13.96 4.69 19.84
N ASP A 192 13.28 4.12 18.85
CA ASP A 192 13.36 2.71 18.49
C ASP A 192 13.75 2.55 17.00
N ARG A 193 13.66 1.33 16.47
CA ARG A 193 13.93 1.06 15.06
C ARG A 193 12.98 1.81 14.11
N LEU A 194 11.72 2.01 14.52
CA LEU A 194 10.72 2.75 13.75
C LEU A 194 11.10 4.23 13.68
N SER A 195 11.63 4.82 14.76
CA SER A 195 12.17 6.19 14.74
C SER A 195 13.26 6.37 13.69
N VAL A 196 14.18 5.41 13.57
CA VAL A 196 15.27 5.46 12.58
C VAL A 196 14.72 5.45 11.15
N ASP A 197 13.79 4.55 10.83
CA ASP A 197 13.19 4.48 9.50
C ASP A 197 12.29 5.67 9.19
N LEU A 198 11.55 6.17 10.18
CA LEU A 198 10.74 7.36 10.03
C LEU A 198 11.60 8.60 9.71
N LEU A 199 12.74 8.77 10.40
CA LEU A 199 13.65 9.88 10.10
C LEU A 199 14.23 9.78 8.69
N ALA A 200 14.66 8.59 8.27
CA ALA A 200 15.16 8.37 6.93
C ALA A 200 14.10 8.65 5.87
N TRP A 201 12.88 8.16 6.08
CA TRP A 201 11.73 8.39 5.19
C TRP A 201 11.39 9.89 5.09
N LEU A 202 11.37 10.61 6.22
CA LEU A 202 11.14 12.06 6.25
C LEU A 202 12.24 12.84 5.51
N GLY A 203 13.50 12.40 5.62
CA GLY A 203 14.62 13.00 4.89
C GLY A 203 14.45 12.93 3.37
N GLU A 204 13.88 11.83 2.87
CA GLU A 204 13.65 11.61 1.44
C GLU A 204 12.34 12.26 0.94
N HIS A 205 11.25 12.14 1.68
CA HIS A 205 9.91 12.49 1.20
C HIS A 205 9.41 13.84 1.71
N ARG A 206 9.99 14.38 2.79
CA ARG A 206 9.64 15.66 3.41
C ARG A 206 10.91 16.43 3.82
N PRO A 207 11.77 16.80 2.85
CA PRO A 207 13.16 17.16 3.10
C PRO A 207 13.32 18.32 4.10
N MET A 208 12.47 19.34 4.06
CA MET A 208 12.55 20.45 5.05
C MET A 208 12.33 19.95 6.49
N GLN A 209 11.30 19.12 6.70
CA GLN A 209 10.98 18.56 8.01
C GLN A 209 12.04 17.53 8.43
N GLY A 210 12.45 16.66 7.51
CA GLY A 210 13.47 15.64 7.75
C GLY A 210 14.81 16.25 8.14
N LEU A 211 15.25 17.32 7.46
CA LEU A 211 16.50 18.02 7.79
C LEU A 211 16.44 18.73 9.14
N ALA A 212 15.31 19.36 9.48
CA ALA A 212 15.13 19.99 10.78
C ALA A 212 15.22 18.95 11.92
N LEU A 213 14.54 17.82 11.77
CA LEU A 213 14.59 16.72 12.74
C LEU A 213 15.97 16.06 12.79
N ALA A 214 16.64 15.86 11.65
CA ALA A 214 17.99 15.31 11.61
C ALA A 214 18.96 16.18 12.42
N ARG A 215 18.93 17.51 12.26
CA ARG A 215 19.75 18.43 13.06
C ARG A 215 19.48 18.30 14.56
N ALA A 216 18.22 18.14 14.96
CA ALA A 216 17.84 17.98 16.36
C ALA A 216 18.33 16.65 16.97
N HIS A 217 18.65 15.65 16.14
CA HIS A 217 19.02 14.30 16.57
C HIS A 217 20.49 13.93 16.34
N LEU A 218 21.34 14.89 15.94
CA LEU A 218 22.80 14.68 15.79
C LEU A 218 23.46 14.23 17.10
N ASP A 219 23.00 14.76 18.23
CA ASP A 219 23.53 14.42 19.55
C ASP A 219 22.70 13.33 20.26
N SER A 220 21.82 12.64 19.52
CA SER A 220 20.96 11.60 20.12
C SER A 220 21.80 10.50 20.78
N PRO A 221 21.46 10.06 22.01
CA PRO A 221 22.13 8.93 22.65
C PRO A 221 21.86 7.60 21.91
N HIS A 222 20.81 7.55 21.07
CA HIS A 222 20.48 6.38 20.27
C HIS A 222 21.35 6.34 19.00
N TRP A 223 22.34 5.44 18.96
CA TRP A 223 23.32 5.35 17.86
C TRP A 223 22.68 5.28 16.47
N GLY A 224 21.65 4.45 16.29
CA GLY A 224 21.00 4.29 14.97
C GLY A 224 20.29 5.56 14.50
N LEU A 225 19.79 6.37 15.44
CA LEU A 225 19.07 7.60 15.10
C LEU A 225 20.06 8.70 14.71
N ARG A 226 21.17 8.81 15.46
CA ARG A 226 22.30 9.68 15.13
C ARG A 226 22.88 9.35 13.74
N GLN A 227 23.10 8.07 13.43
CA GLN A 227 23.56 7.66 12.10
C GLN A 227 22.56 8.03 10.99
N ALA A 228 21.26 7.83 11.20
CA ALA A 228 20.24 8.25 10.23
C ALA A 228 20.18 9.77 10.05
N ALA A 229 20.40 10.54 11.11
CA ALA A 229 20.50 12.00 11.04
C ALA A 229 21.73 12.44 10.22
N GLU A 230 22.91 11.89 10.50
CA GLU A 230 24.14 12.15 9.75
C GLU A 230 23.98 11.84 8.25
N MET A 231 23.43 10.66 7.93
CA MET A 231 23.18 10.27 6.53
C MET A 231 22.19 11.19 5.83
N THR A 232 21.09 11.57 6.50
CA THR A 232 20.10 12.50 5.95
C THR A 232 20.72 13.85 5.61
N LEU A 233 21.57 14.38 6.50
CA LEU A 233 22.26 15.66 6.29
C LEU A 233 23.34 15.56 5.20
N SER A 234 24.09 14.46 5.16
CA SER A 234 25.11 14.21 4.15
C SER A 234 24.50 14.13 2.74
N LYS A 235 23.39 13.41 2.57
CA LYS A 235 22.65 13.32 1.30
C LYS A 235 22.19 14.69 0.80
N ALA A 236 21.70 15.55 1.68
CA ALA A 236 21.30 16.90 1.30
C ALA A 236 22.51 17.79 0.91
N GLY A 237 23.66 17.62 1.56
CA GLY A 237 24.90 18.29 1.18
C GLY A 237 25.45 17.84 -0.18
N ALA A 238 25.37 16.54 -0.50
CA ALA A 238 25.80 16.00 -1.78
C ALA A 238 24.89 16.42 -2.95
N GLY A 239 23.58 16.56 -2.71
CA GLY A 239 22.61 17.01 -3.71
C GLY A 239 22.67 18.51 -4.06
N ALA A 240 23.38 19.33 -3.26
CA ALA A 240 23.55 20.76 -3.51
C ALA A 240 24.71 21.10 -4.48
N ILE A 241 25.48 20.09 -4.91
CA ILE A 241 26.64 20.21 -5.80
C ILE A 241 26.34 19.64 -7.21
N GLY A 242 25.09 19.21 -7.47
CA GLY A 242 24.64 18.61 -8.73
C GLY A 242 23.76 19.52 -9.57
#